data_AF-A0A5M3M8D7-F1
#
_entry.id   AF-A0A5M3M8D7-F1
#
_cell.length_a   1.000
_cell.length_b   1.000
_cell.length_c   1.000
_cell.angle_alpha   90.00
_cell.angle_beta   90.00
_cell.angle_gamma   90.00
#
_symmetry.space_group_name_H-M   'P 1'
#
loop_
_entity.id
_entity.type
_entity.pdbx_description
1 polymer ?
#
loop_
_entity_poly.entity_id
_entity_poly.type
_entity_poly.pdbx_seq_one_letter_code
_entity_poly.pdbx_strand_id
1 'polypeptide(L)'
;MSSVLLTLALAGLAAATPTPIRRQSITTLGQSDINGFTPYTWYASAGYCPANETINWSCGTNCDSNSGFKPIASGGDGDSVQFWYVGFDPSMNEIIVAHQGTDPSEFESLLTDGEFTLTNLNGNATLFPGIDDSIQVHRSISPTRPLTNQGLSMGIDAGLEKCTS
;
A
#
# COMPACT_ATOMS: atom_id res chain seq x y z
N MET A 1 -24.00 23.44 64.74
CA MET A 1 -22.73 23.74 64.05
C MET A 1 -21.87 22.49 64.23
N SER A 2 -21.59 21.62 63.27
CA SER A 2 -21.43 21.77 61.83
C SER A 2 -21.80 20.44 61.16
N SER A 3 -22.36 20.56 59.97
CA SER A 3 -22.94 19.50 59.15
C SER A 3 -21.97 18.39 58.78
N VAL A 4 -22.50 17.17 58.90
CA VAL A 4 -22.28 16.00 58.05
C VAL A 4 -21.93 16.40 56.61
N LEU A 5 -20.65 16.45 56.25
CA LEU A 5 -20.19 16.73 54.87
C LEU A 5 -18.79 16.13 54.66
N LEU A 6 -18.62 14.81 54.78
CA LEU A 6 -17.40 14.16 54.28
C LEU A 6 -17.56 12.64 54.01
N THR A 7 -18.61 12.25 53.29
CA THR A 7 -18.79 10.83 52.88
C THR A 7 -19.18 10.60 51.42
N LEU A 8 -19.03 11.59 50.53
CA LEU A 8 -19.27 11.37 49.09
C LEU A 8 -18.18 12.02 48.23
N ALA A 9 -17.09 11.31 47.99
CA ALA A 9 -16.16 11.65 46.89
C ALA A 9 -15.45 10.42 46.30
N LEU A 10 -16.09 9.24 46.33
CA LEU A 10 -15.55 8.01 45.73
C LEU A 10 -16.56 7.32 44.79
N ALA A 11 -17.31 8.12 44.04
CA ALA A 11 -18.21 7.61 43.00
C ALA A 11 -17.97 8.41 41.72
N GLY A 12 -16.95 8.06 40.96
CA GLY A 12 -16.61 8.82 39.75
C GLY A 12 -15.43 8.33 38.93
N LEU A 13 -15.07 7.03 39.00
CA LEU A 13 -14.23 6.41 37.99
C LEU A 13 -15.07 5.31 37.33
N ALA A 14 -16.12 5.72 36.63
CA ALA A 14 -16.68 4.87 35.59
C ALA A 14 -15.61 4.77 34.51
N ALA A 15 -14.81 3.70 34.55
CA ALA A 15 -14.02 3.31 33.40
C ALA A 15 -15.04 3.03 32.29
N ALA A 16 -15.20 3.98 31.36
CA ALA A 16 -15.88 3.73 30.11
C ALA A 16 -15.06 2.68 29.37
N THR A 17 -15.34 1.40 29.62
CA THR A 17 -14.81 0.34 28.79
C THR A 17 -15.44 0.55 27.42
N PRO A 18 -14.64 0.78 26.35
CA PRO A 18 -15.21 0.85 25.02
C PRO A 18 -15.99 -0.45 24.81
N THR A 19 -17.30 -0.33 24.58
CA THR A 19 -18.10 -1.48 24.19
C THR A 19 -17.43 -2.09 22.96
N PRO A 20 -17.00 -3.37 23.00
CA PRO A 20 -16.41 -3.99 21.84
C PRO A 20 -17.41 -3.89 20.71
N ILE A 21 -17.12 -3.05 19.72
CA ILE A 21 -17.89 -2.98 18.49
C ILE A 21 -17.83 -4.38 17.92
N ARG A 22 -18.99 -5.00 17.70
CA ARG A 22 -19.07 -6.32 17.08
C ARG A 22 -18.25 -6.24 15.79
N ARG A 23 -17.13 -6.99 15.74
CA ARG A 23 -16.37 -7.13 14.50
C ARG A 23 -17.35 -7.58 13.41
N GLN A 24 -17.18 -7.04 12.21
CA GLN A 24 -17.90 -7.51 11.03
C GLN A 24 -17.83 -9.06 10.98
N SER A 25 -18.88 -9.70 10.47
CA SER A 25 -18.86 -11.15 10.27
C SER A 25 -17.64 -11.54 9.44
N ILE A 26 -16.81 -12.43 9.96
CA ILE A 26 -15.62 -12.93 9.25
C ILE A 26 -16.08 -14.06 8.33
N THR A 27 -15.90 -13.87 7.03
CA THR A 27 -16.06 -14.95 6.05
C THR A 27 -14.70 -15.63 5.87
N THR A 28 -14.61 -16.89 6.24
CA THR A 28 -13.41 -17.69 5.96
C THR A 28 -13.30 -17.94 4.46
N LEU A 29 -12.14 -17.64 3.88
CA LEU A 29 -11.85 -17.91 2.47
C LEU A 29 -11.60 -19.40 2.23
N GLY A 30 -11.95 -19.87 1.04
CA GLY A 30 -11.60 -21.22 0.60
C GLY A 30 -10.14 -21.32 0.18
N GLN A 31 -9.62 -22.55 0.11
CA GLN A 31 -8.25 -22.79 -0.37
C GLN A 31 -8.06 -22.32 -1.82
N SER A 32 -9.09 -22.41 -2.66
CA SER A 32 -9.06 -21.91 -4.03
C SER A 32 -8.81 -20.41 -4.11
N ASP A 33 -9.44 -19.64 -3.22
CA ASP A 33 -9.31 -18.18 -3.18
C ASP A 33 -7.89 -17.81 -2.73
N ILE A 34 -7.41 -18.49 -1.66
CA ILE A 34 -6.04 -18.32 -1.16
C ILE A 34 -5.02 -18.63 -2.26
N ASN A 35 -5.20 -19.75 -2.97
CA ASN A 35 -4.32 -20.13 -4.09
C ASN A 35 -4.35 -19.11 -5.23
N GLY A 36 -5.52 -18.50 -5.50
CA GLY A 36 -5.67 -17.44 -6.48
C GLY A 36 -4.89 -16.16 -6.12
N PHE A 37 -4.69 -15.89 -4.83
CA PHE A 37 -3.90 -14.73 -4.38
C PHE A 37 -2.39 -14.99 -4.35
N THR A 38 -1.95 -16.25 -4.27
CA THR A 38 -0.54 -16.61 -4.12
C THR A 38 0.38 -15.96 -5.17
N PRO A 39 0.09 -15.97 -6.49
CA PRO A 39 0.96 -15.31 -7.47
C PRO A 39 1.18 -13.83 -7.18
N TYR A 40 0.12 -13.10 -6.81
CA TYR A 40 0.19 -11.68 -6.46
C TYR A 40 1.01 -11.42 -5.19
N THR A 41 1.01 -12.34 -4.22
CA THR A 41 1.87 -12.21 -3.04
C THR A 41 3.36 -12.34 -3.39
N TRP A 42 3.71 -13.20 -4.34
CA TRP A 42 5.08 -13.29 -4.84
C TRP A 42 5.49 -12.05 -5.64
N TYR A 43 4.59 -11.50 -6.46
CA TYR A 43 4.82 -10.22 -7.13
C TYR A 43 5.05 -9.08 -6.12
N ALA A 44 4.21 -8.97 -5.08
CA ALA A 44 4.39 -7.99 -4.03
C ALA A 44 5.74 -8.17 -3.30
N SER A 45 6.14 -9.42 -3.03
CA SER A 45 7.44 -9.71 -2.41
C SER A 45 8.62 -9.35 -3.30
N ALA A 46 8.55 -9.63 -4.61
CA ALA A 46 9.53 -9.21 -5.59
C ALA A 46 9.63 -7.68 -5.70
N GLY A 47 8.60 -6.93 -5.29
CA GLY A 47 8.61 -5.45 -5.25
C GLY A 47 9.66 -4.87 -4.30
N TYR A 48 10.22 -5.67 -3.40
CA TYR A 48 11.32 -5.28 -2.51
C TYR A 48 12.71 -5.60 -3.08
N CYS A 49 12.79 -6.27 -4.23
CA CYS A 49 14.06 -6.62 -4.84
C CYS A 49 14.60 -5.43 -5.67
N PRO A 50 15.94 -5.27 -5.75
CA PRO A 50 16.55 -4.20 -6.53
C PRO A 50 16.06 -4.15 -7.98
N ALA A 51 15.97 -2.95 -8.55
CA ALA A 51 15.46 -2.74 -9.91
C ALA A 51 16.24 -3.52 -10.98
N ASN A 52 17.56 -3.67 -10.81
CA ASN A 52 18.42 -4.44 -11.72
C ASN A 52 18.16 -5.95 -11.66
N GLU A 53 17.57 -6.46 -10.58
CA GLU A 53 17.17 -7.87 -10.47
C GLU A 53 15.77 -8.10 -11.02
N THR A 54 14.83 -7.20 -10.74
CA THR A 54 13.43 -7.34 -11.19
C THR A 54 13.29 -7.14 -12.70
N ILE A 55 14.10 -6.27 -13.34
CA ILE A 55 14.10 -6.16 -14.81
C ILE A 55 14.63 -7.43 -15.50
N ASN A 56 15.53 -8.17 -14.83
CA ASN A 56 16.07 -9.44 -15.31
C ASN A 56 15.30 -10.65 -14.78
N TRP A 57 14.31 -10.42 -13.92
CA TRP A 57 13.55 -11.43 -13.19
C TRP A 57 14.43 -12.47 -12.48
N SER A 58 15.44 -12.01 -11.73
CA SER A 58 16.51 -12.86 -11.20
C SER A 58 16.65 -12.83 -9.67
N CYS A 59 15.60 -12.46 -8.95
CA CYS A 59 15.61 -12.16 -7.51
C CYS A 59 15.38 -13.38 -6.60
N GLY A 60 15.84 -14.56 -7.02
CA GLY A 60 15.65 -15.82 -6.30
C GLY A 60 14.17 -16.21 -6.16
N THR A 61 13.81 -16.79 -5.01
CA THR A 61 12.48 -17.39 -4.76
C THR A 61 11.30 -16.50 -5.14
N ASN A 62 11.42 -15.17 -4.95
CA ASN A 62 10.36 -14.23 -5.28
C ASN A 62 10.07 -14.19 -6.79
N CYS A 63 11.12 -14.22 -7.60
CA CYS A 63 11.02 -14.25 -9.06
C CYS A 63 10.73 -15.68 -9.57
N ASP A 64 11.38 -16.69 -8.97
CA ASP A 64 11.24 -18.09 -9.36
C ASP A 64 9.81 -18.62 -9.18
N SER A 65 9.08 -18.09 -8.19
CA SER A 65 7.68 -18.48 -7.92
C SER A 65 6.71 -18.04 -9.02
N ASN A 66 7.10 -17.05 -9.83
CA ASN A 66 6.37 -16.56 -11.00
C ASN A 66 7.30 -16.54 -12.23
N SER A 67 8.00 -17.64 -12.51
CA SER A 67 9.08 -17.69 -13.51
C SER A 67 8.67 -17.36 -14.95
N GLY A 68 7.36 -17.37 -15.26
CA GLY A 68 6.82 -17.03 -16.58
C GLY A 68 6.66 -15.51 -16.82
N PHE A 69 6.88 -14.69 -15.80
CA PHE A 69 6.75 -13.24 -15.89
C PHE A 69 7.74 -12.64 -16.86
N LYS A 70 7.29 -11.61 -17.59
CA LYS A 70 8.08 -10.89 -18.57
C LYS A 70 8.19 -9.42 -18.15
N PRO A 71 9.27 -9.03 -17.44
CA PRO A 71 9.49 -7.63 -17.11
C PRO A 71 9.56 -6.76 -18.35
N ILE A 72 8.96 -5.58 -18.25
CA ILE A 72 8.94 -4.54 -19.29
C ILE A 72 9.77 -3.34 -18.82
N ALA A 73 9.59 -2.94 -17.56
CA ALA A 73 10.28 -1.81 -16.94
C ALA A 73 10.48 -2.07 -15.44
N SER A 74 11.54 -1.49 -14.88
CA SER A 74 11.82 -1.49 -13.45
C SER A 74 12.63 -0.24 -13.07
N GLY A 75 12.46 0.23 -11.84
CA GLY A 75 13.14 1.43 -11.36
C GLY A 75 13.04 1.61 -9.85
N GLY A 76 13.48 2.78 -9.39
CA GLY A 76 13.63 3.10 -7.97
C GLY A 76 15.01 2.73 -7.42
N ASP A 77 15.32 3.29 -6.26
CA ASP A 77 16.54 3.05 -5.48
C ASP A 77 16.25 2.41 -4.12
N GLY A 78 14.97 2.28 -3.74
CA GLY A 78 14.53 1.71 -2.48
C GLY A 78 14.60 2.66 -1.30
N ASP A 79 14.90 3.94 -1.53
CA ASP A 79 15.04 4.99 -0.52
C ASP A 79 14.26 6.24 -0.95
N SER A 80 14.86 7.07 -1.82
CA SER A 80 14.22 8.29 -2.31
C SER A 80 13.08 7.96 -3.27
N VAL A 81 13.19 6.88 -4.04
CA VAL A 81 12.14 6.36 -4.91
C VAL A 81 12.01 4.87 -4.62
N GLN A 82 10.85 4.47 -4.09
CA GLN A 82 10.52 3.06 -3.86
C GLN A 82 10.75 2.23 -5.13
N PHE A 83 11.26 1.01 -4.96
CA PHE A 83 11.38 0.10 -6.09
C PHE A 83 10.01 -0.13 -6.74
N TRP A 84 10.00 -0.25 -8.05
CA TRP A 84 8.80 -0.57 -8.80
C TRP A 84 9.16 -1.34 -10.06
N TYR A 85 8.22 -2.14 -10.57
CA TYR A 85 8.38 -2.78 -11.86
C TYR A 85 7.02 -3.02 -12.53
N VAL A 86 7.07 -3.19 -13.85
CA VAL A 86 5.93 -3.55 -14.68
C VAL A 86 6.33 -4.66 -15.63
N GLY A 87 5.41 -5.58 -15.88
CA GLY A 87 5.60 -6.66 -16.83
C GLY A 87 4.32 -7.43 -17.11
N PHE A 88 4.40 -8.40 -18.00
CA PHE A 88 3.28 -9.24 -18.39
C PHE A 88 3.44 -10.67 -17.85
N ASP A 89 2.37 -11.19 -17.23
CA ASP A 89 2.26 -12.61 -16.90
C ASP A 89 1.38 -13.34 -17.94
N PRO A 90 1.96 -14.18 -18.81
CA PRO A 90 1.19 -14.94 -19.79
C PRO A 90 0.24 -15.98 -19.21
N SER A 91 0.52 -16.50 -18.01
CA SER A 91 -0.30 -17.53 -17.36
C SER A 91 -1.60 -16.97 -16.80
N MET A 92 -1.55 -15.72 -16.32
CA MET A 92 -2.72 -14.98 -15.83
C MET A 92 -3.35 -14.08 -16.90
N ASN A 93 -2.60 -13.81 -17.99
CA ASN A 93 -2.97 -12.85 -19.02
C ASN A 93 -3.18 -11.43 -18.47
N GLU A 94 -2.24 -10.98 -17.64
CA GLU A 94 -2.33 -9.72 -16.91
C GLU A 94 -1.04 -8.90 -17.00
N ILE A 95 -1.20 -7.58 -16.97
CA ILE A 95 -0.10 -6.66 -16.69
C ILE A 95 -0.01 -6.50 -15.18
N ILE A 96 1.15 -6.80 -14.62
CA ILE A 96 1.44 -6.63 -13.21
C ILE A 96 2.23 -5.35 -13.03
N VAL A 97 1.76 -4.52 -12.10
CA VAL A 97 2.45 -3.34 -11.63
C VAL A 97 2.67 -3.53 -10.13
N ALA A 98 3.93 -3.55 -9.71
CA ALA A 98 4.30 -3.68 -8.31
C ALA A 98 5.12 -2.48 -7.88
N HIS A 99 4.89 -2.03 -6.65
CA HIS A 99 5.68 -1.02 -5.98
C HIS A 99 6.08 -1.53 -4.60
N GLN A 100 7.29 -1.18 -4.16
CA GLN A 100 7.76 -1.47 -2.82
C GLN A 100 6.86 -0.76 -1.80
N GLY A 101 6.51 -1.47 -0.73
CA GLY A 101 5.96 -0.84 0.46
C GLY A 101 7.04 -0.13 1.28
N THR A 102 6.71 0.29 2.49
CA THR A 102 7.72 0.78 3.45
C THR A 102 8.74 -0.32 3.73
N ASP A 103 10.02 0.03 3.79
CA ASP A 103 11.07 -0.88 4.25
C ASP A 103 10.84 -1.20 5.75
N PRO A 104 10.57 -2.48 6.10
CA PRO A 104 10.27 -2.85 7.47
C PRO A 104 11.48 -2.77 8.42
N SER A 105 12.70 -2.63 7.90
CA SER A 105 13.92 -2.43 8.71
C SER A 105 14.15 -0.98 9.12
N GLU A 106 13.52 -0.03 8.41
CA GLU A 106 13.55 1.41 8.66
C GLU A 106 12.27 1.87 9.41
N PHE A 107 11.92 1.16 10.48
CA PHE A 107 10.70 1.39 11.28
C PHE A 107 10.65 2.78 11.96
N GLU A 108 11.75 3.54 11.95
CA GLU A 108 11.76 4.97 12.32
C GLU A 108 10.91 5.83 11.36
N SER A 109 10.59 5.35 10.16
CA SER A 109 9.59 5.96 9.27
C SER A 109 8.14 5.81 9.77
N LEU A 110 7.89 4.87 10.70
CA LEU A 110 6.59 4.66 11.36
C LEU A 110 6.42 5.48 12.65
N LEU A 111 7.49 6.13 13.14
CA LEU A 111 7.47 6.99 14.35
C LEU A 111 7.68 8.47 14.04
N THR A 112 8.03 8.82 12.80
CA THR A 112 7.91 10.19 12.29
C THR A 112 6.46 10.50 11.85
N ASP A 113 5.49 9.88 12.55
CA ASP A 113 4.09 9.72 12.17
C ASP A 113 3.22 10.87 12.70
N GLY A 114 3.59 12.09 12.31
CA GLY A 114 2.76 13.28 12.39
C GLY A 114 1.95 13.53 11.10
N GLU A 115 2.03 12.64 10.10
CA GLU A 115 1.45 12.83 8.76
C GLU A 115 0.16 12.04 8.50
N PHE A 116 -0.64 11.72 9.52
CA PHE A 116 -2.06 11.30 9.38
C PHE A 116 -2.98 12.36 8.74
N THR A 117 -2.40 13.43 8.20
CA THR A 117 -3.15 14.54 7.61
C THR A 117 -3.76 14.08 6.29
N LEU A 118 -5.05 14.31 6.16
CA LEU A 118 -5.76 14.12 4.90
C LEU A 118 -5.50 15.29 3.96
N THR A 119 -5.36 14.99 2.68
CA THR A 119 -5.29 16.00 1.62
C THR A 119 -6.27 15.66 0.52
N ASN A 120 -6.80 16.68 -0.14
CA ASN A 120 -7.78 16.49 -1.20
C ASN A 120 -7.17 15.76 -2.38
N LEU A 121 -7.85 14.71 -2.85
CA LEU A 121 -7.40 13.88 -3.97
C LEU A 121 -7.40 14.66 -5.29
N ASN A 122 -8.33 15.61 -5.42
CA ASN A 122 -8.48 16.47 -6.60
C ASN A 122 -7.40 17.56 -6.72
N GLY A 123 -6.38 17.57 -5.86
CA GLY A 123 -5.22 18.48 -5.97
C GLY A 123 -4.43 18.32 -7.27
N ASN A 124 -4.63 17.23 -8.01
CA ASN A 124 -4.16 17.05 -9.39
C ASN A 124 -5.34 16.63 -10.30
N ALA A 125 -6.03 17.61 -10.87
CA ALA A 125 -7.19 17.39 -11.73
C ALA A 125 -6.86 16.69 -13.07
N THR A 126 -5.59 16.64 -13.47
CA THR A 126 -5.16 15.89 -14.67
C THR A 126 -5.23 14.38 -14.43
N LEU A 127 -4.85 13.93 -13.22
CA LEU A 127 -4.88 12.52 -12.84
C LEU A 127 -6.23 12.10 -12.22
N PHE A 128 -6.92 13.02 -11.56
CA PHE A 128 -8.19 12.76 -10.85
C PHE A 128 -9.31 13.72 -11.29
N PRO A 129 -9.70 13.70 -12.58
CA PRO A 129 -10.73 14.59 -13.08
C PRO A 129 -12.11 14.26 -12.49
N GLY A 130 -12.87 15.29 -12.13
CA GLY A 130 -14.26 15.15 -11.67
C GLY A 130 -14.43 14.63 -10.24
N ILE A 131 -13.35 14.52 -9.46
CA ILE A 131 -13.42 14.17 -8.05
C ILE A 131 -13.83 15.39 -7.21
N ASP A 132 -14.84 15.20 -6.37
CA ASP A 132 -15.34 16.19 -5.42
C ASP A 132 -14.28 16.58 -4.39
N ASP A 133 -14.29 17.84 -3.93
CA ASP A 133 -13.28 18.35 -3.00
C ASP A 133 -13.42 17.81 -1.56
N SER A 134 -14.54 17.16 -1.23
CA SER A 134 -14.69 16.42 0.02
C SER A 134 -13.91 15.09 0.05
N ILE A 135 -13.44 14.60 -1.10
CA ILE A 135 -12.69 13.35 -1.17
C ILE A 135 -11.21 13.59 -0.84
N GLN A 136 -10.77 12.97 0.25
CA GLN A 136 -9.41 13.12 0.75
C GLN A 136 -8.71 11.76 0.90
N VAL A 137 -7.39 11.77 0.72
CA VAL A 137 -6.50 10.61 0.90
C VAL A 137 -5.42 10.95 1.91
N HIS A 138 -4.81 9.91 2.48
CA HIS A 138 -3.64 10.09 3.33
C HIS A 138 -2.53 10.82 2.56
N ARG A 139 -1.95 11.86 3.16
CA ARG A 139 -0.96 12.73 2.50
C ARG A 139 0.23 11.97 1.91
N SER A 140 0.68 10.89 2.55
CA SER A 140 1.78 10.07 2.02
C SER A 140 1.44 9.33 0.71
N ILE A 141 0.15 9.14 0.39
CA ILE A 141 -0.34 8.44 -0.81
C ILE A 141 -0.91 9.43 -1.85
N SER A 142 -0.97 10.72 -1.50
CA SER A 142 -1.52 11.77 -2.38
C SER A 142 -0.77 11.90 -3.71
N PRO A 143 -1.48 12.22 -4.82
CA PRO A 143 -0.85 12.53 -6.12
C PRO A 143 0.19 13.65 -6.09
N THR A 144 0.14 14.51 -5.08
CA THR A 144 1.09 15.60 -4.88
C THR A 144 2.44 15.14 -4.33
N ARG A 145 2.56 13.88 -3.89
CA ARG A 145 3.85 13.27 -3.50
C ARG A 145 4.43 12.50 -4.70
N PRO A 146 5.59 12.93 -5.25
CA PRO A 146 6.15 12.36 -6.47
C PRO A 146 6.62 10.91 -6.34
N LEU A 147 7.08 10.51 -5.14
CA LEU A 147 7.91 9.31 -4.98
C LEU A 147 7.16 7.98 -5.21
N THR A 148 5.84 7.95 -4.98
CA THR A 148 4.98 6.76 -5.24
C THR A 148 4.27 6.84 -6.59
N ASN A 149 3.80 8.05 -6.96
CA ASN A 149 3.00 8.21 -8.18
C ASN A 149 3.84 8.22 -9.46
N GLN A 150 5.10 8.67 -9.39
CA GLN A 150 5.99 8.72 -10.54
C GLN A 150 6.39 7.31 -11.01
N GLY A 151 6.70 6.39 -10.09
CA GLY A 151 7.01 5.00 -10.43
C GLY A 151 5.82 4.27 -11.04
N LEU A 152 4.61 4.48 -10.49
CA LEU A 152 3.39 3.89 -11.01
C LEU A 152 3.01 4.42 -12.40
N SER A 153 3.05 5.74 -12.61
CA SER A 153 2.74 6.33 -13.91
C SER A 153 3.78 5.94 -14.96
N MET A 154 5.08 5.95 -14.62
CA MET A 154 6.15 5.51 -15.52
C MET A 154 6.01 4.04 -15.89
N GLY A 155 5.65 3.20 -14.92
CA GLY A 155 5.39 1.79 -15.16
C GLY A 155 4.22 1.54 -16.11
N ILE A 156 3.09 2.19 -15.86
CA ILE A 156 1.88 2.06 -16.68
C ILE A 156 2.14 2.55 -18.11
N ASP A 157 2.76 3.73 -18.26
CA ASP A 157 3.06 4.31 -19.58
C ASP A 157 4.00 3.38 -20.37
N ALA A 158 5.07 2.87 -19.73
CA ALA A 158 5.99 1.92 -20.36
C ALA A 158 5.31 0.60 -20.76
N GLY A 159 4.38 0.10 -19.94
CA GLY A 159 3.58 -1.08 -20.26
C GLY A 159 2.66 -0.87 -21.47
N LEU A 160 1.96 0.27 -21.51
CA LEU A 160 1.05 0.63 -22.61
C LEU A 160 1.77 0.82 -23.95
N GLU A 161 2.96 1.42 -23.94
CA GLU A 161 3.79 1.57 -25.15
C GLU A 161 4.19 0.20 -25.75
N LYS A 162 4.43 -0.81 -24.91
CA LYS A 162 4.84 -2.15 -25.37
C LYS A 162 3.67 -3.04 -25.80
N CYS A 163 2.46 -2.79 -25.32
CA CYS A 163 1.25 -3.52 -25.75
C CYS A 163 0.66 -3.01 -27.08
N THR A 164 1.11 -1.86 -27.57
CA THR A 164 0.59 -1.22 -28.80
C THR A 164 1.53 -1.33 -30.02
N SER A 165 2.69 -1.99 -29.86
CA SER A 165 3.67 -2.30 -30.91
C SER A 165 3.65 -3.77 -31.32
#